data_AF-A0A9D2GEW1-F1
#
_entry.id   AF-A0A9D2GEW1-F1
#
_cell.length_a   1.000
_cell.length_b   1.000
_cell.length_c   1.000
_cell.angle_alpha   90.00
_cell.angle_beta   90.00
_cell.angle_gamma   90.00
#
_symmetry.space_group_name_H-M   'P 1'
#
loop_
_entity.id
_entity.type
_entity.pdbx_description
1 polymer ?
#
loop_
_entity_poly.entity_id
_entity_poly.type
_entity_poly.pdbx_seq_one_letter_code
_entity_poly.pdbx_strand_id
1 'polypeptide(L)'
;MIHGKWLDILETPMGKLFLALLVFFVLFSFGQQFVAIYELNHEIAALERDKSRLADEYQEHKNILETYTSQQFIERYARENLEMIYPDEVRMMEARSSEDIKETVGETDTILH
;
A
#
# COMPACT_ATOMS: atom_id res chain seq x y z
N MET A 1 43.04 54.66 16.21
CA MET A 1 42.09 55.18 15.21
C MET A 1 42.36 54.53 13.84
N ILE A 2 42.23 53.20 13.72
CA ILE A 2 42.52 52.45 12.48
C ILE A 2 41.38 51.45 12.14
N HIS A 3 40.44 51.20 13.05
CA HIS A 3 39.40 50.18 12.85
C HIS A 3 38.26 50.56 11.89
N GLY A 4 38.13 51.82 11.48
CA GLY A 4 37.04 52.26 10.60
C GLY A 4 37.32 52.15 9.09
N LYS A 5 38.59 52.22 8.67
CA LYS A 5 38.95 52.37 7.25
C LYS A 5 38.65 51.17 6.35
N TRP A 6 38.48 49.98 6.94
CA TRP A 6 38.20 48.76 6.17
C TRP A 6 36.73 48.67 5.71
N LEU A 7 35.81 49.31 6.42
CA LEU A 7 34.39 49.38 6.03
C LEU A 7 34.18 50.29 4.82
N ASP A 8 34.93 51.39 4.74
CA ASP A 8 34.85 52.33 3.61
C ASP A 8 35.27 51.69 2.28
N ILE A 9 36.19 50.71 2.31
CA ILE A 9 36.65 49.97 1.12
C ILE A 9 35.49 49.16 0.51
N LEU A 10 34.59 48.62 1.34
CA LEU A 10 33.40 47.89 0.87
C LEU A 10 32.39 48.82 0.17
N GLU A 11 32.34 50.10 0.51
CA GLU A 11 31.41 51.04 -0.09
C GLU A 11 31.85 51.52 -1.48
N THR A 12 33.14 51.42 -1.79
CA THR A 12 33.67 51.73 -3.12
C THR A 12 33.05 50.81 -4.19
N PRO A 13 32.86 51.30 -5.42
CA PRO A 13 32.29 50.49 -6.50
C PRO A 13 33.10 49.21 -6.77
N MET A 14 34.42 49.25 -6.58
CA MET A 14 35.29 48.07 -6.69
C MET A 14 35.08 47.07 -5.55
N GLY A 15 34.91 47.55 -4.31
CA GLY A 15 34.60 46.70 -3.16
C GLY A 15 33.26 45.99 -3.29
N LYS A 16 32.23 46.69 -3.77
CA LYS A 16 30.91 46.12 -4.08
C LYS A 16 30.99 45.04 -5.16
N LEU A 17 31.78 45.28 -6.20
CA LEU A 17 31.95 44.31 -7.30
C LEU A 17 32.67 43.05 -6.82
N PHE A 18 33.71 43.20 -6.00
CA PHE A 18 34.40 42.08 -5.38
C PHE A 18 33.48 41.29 -4.43
N LEU A 19 32.71 41.98 -3.59
CA LEU A 19 31.75 41.34 -2.69
C LEU A 19 30.67 40.58 -3.48
N ALA A 20 30.12 41.19 -4.54
CA ALA A 20 29.13 40.54 -5.40
C ALA A 20 29.70 39.27 -6.06
N LEU A 21 30.95 39.31 -6.51
CA LEU A 21 31.64 38.18 -7.11
C LEU A 21 31.90 37.07 -6.09
N LEU A 22 32.25 37.43 -4.85
CA LEU A 22 32.42 36.48 -3.75
C LEU A 22 31.09 35.81 -3.38
N VAL A 23 30.01 36.58 -3.25
CA VAL A 23 28.67 36.04 -3.00
C VAL A 23 28.22 35.13 -4.15
N PHE A 24 28.44 35.56 -5.39
CA PHE A 24 28.14 34.74 -6.57
C PHE A 24 28.93 33.42 -6.58
N PHE A 25 30.24 33.47 -6.26
CA PHE A 25 31.08 32.28 -6.18
C PHE A 25 30.59 31.30 -5.12
N VAL A 26 30.21 31.79 -3.93
CA VAL A 26 29.63 30.96 -2.87
C VAL A 26 28.30 30.36 -3.35
N LEU A 27 27.38 31.16 -3.88
CA LEU A 27 26.10 30.66 -4.38
C LEU A 27 26.26 29.64 -5.50
N PHE A 28 27.22 29.84 -6.40
CA PHE A 28 27.52 28.90 -7.48
C PHE A 28 28.11 27.59 -6.95
N SER A 29 29.07 27.67 -6.02
CA SER A 29 29.72 26.48 -5.44
C SER A 29 28.77 25.65 -4.58
N PHE A 30 27.90 26.30 -3.81
CA PHE A 30 26.96 25.62 -2.90
C PHE A 30 25.62 25.29 -3.57
N GLY A 31 25.23 26.01 -4.61
CA GLY A 31 23.98 25.78 -5.33
C GLY A 31 23.90 24.38 -5.93
N GLN A 32 24.99 23.89 -6.53
CA GLN A 32 25.03 22.53 -7.09
C GLN A 32 24.92 21.44 -6.01
N GLN A 33 25.58 21.64 -4.86
CA GLN A 33 25.50 20.69 -3.75
C GLN A 33 24.09 20.65 -3.15
N PHE A 34 23.43 21.81 -3.07
CA PHE A 34 22.07 21.89 -2.53
C PHE A 34 21.06 21.09 -3.36
N VAL A 35 21.14 21.17 -4.70
CA VAL A 35 20.26 20.40 -5.59
C VAL A 35 20.48 18.90 -5.42
N ALA A 36 21.73 18.44 -5.42
CA ALA A 36 22.05 17.02 -5.24
C ALA A 36 21.55 16.49 -3.88
N ILE A 37 21.74 17.26 -2.80
CA ILE A 37 21.26 16.90 -1.46
C ILE A 37 19.73 16.86 -1.43
N TYR A 38 19.07 17.80 -2.09
CA TYR A 38 17.60 17.82 -2.17
C TYR A 38 17.06 16.59 -2.90
N GLU A 39 17.63 16.24 -4.06
CA GLU A 39 17.26 15.04 -4.81
C GLU A 39 17.49 13.76 -4.01
N LEU A 40 18.67 13.63 -3.38
CA LEU A 40 18.99 12.49 -2.51
C LEU A 40 17.99 12.33 -1.36
N ASN A 41 17.66 13.43 -0.67
CA ASN A 41 16.68 13.38 0.42
C ASN A 41 15.29 13.00 -0.09
N HIS A 42 14.91 13.45 -1.29
CA HIS A 42 13.64 13.09 -1.89
C HIS A 42 13.58 11.61 -2.25
N GLU A 43 14.67 11.06 -2.79
CA GLU A 43 14.79 9.64 -3.11
C GLU A 43 14.78 8.77 -1.86
N ILE A 44 15.48 9.17 -0.79
CA ILE A 44 15.42 8.50 0.52
C ILE A 44 13.99 8.46 1.05
N ALA A 45 13.27 9.59 1.01
CA ALA A 45 11.88 9.65 1.45
C ALA A 45 10.92 8.83 0.58
N ALA A 46 11.21 8.64 -0.71
CA ALA A 46 10.46 7.73 -1.58
C ALA A 46 10.74 6.26 -1.19
N LEU A 47 12.01 5.90 -1.05
CA LEU A 47 12.43 4.54 -0.66
C LEU A 47 11.92 4.13 0.72
N GLU A 48 11.89 5.03 1.69
CA GLU A 48 11.33 4.77 3.01
C GLU A 48 9.82 4.48 2.95
N ARG A 49 9.08 5.22 2.12
CA ARG A 49 7.65 4.97 1.91
C ARG A 49 7.41 3.62 1.24
N ASP A 50 8.19 3.28 0.22
CA ASP A 50 8.08 1.98 -0.43
C ASP A 50 8.43 0.82 0.50
N LYS A 51 9.46 0.99 1.33
CA LYS A 51 9.83 0.00 2.35
C LYS A 51 8.72 -0.20 3.37
N SER A 52 8.09 0.88 3.85
CA SER A 52 6.96 0.79 4.78
C SER A 52 5.79 0.04 4.15
N ARG A 53 5.40 0.43 2.92
CA ARG A 53 4.30 -0.22 2.19
C ARG A 53 4.57 -1.71 1.99
N LEU A 54 5.77 -2.08 1.59
CA LEU A 54 6.13 -3.48 1.38
C LEU A 54 6.15 -4.28 2.69
N ALA A 55 6.53 -3.66 3.80
CA ALA A 55 6.47 -4.29 5.11
C ALA A 55 5.03 -4.54 5.57
N ASP A 56 4.12 -3.60 5.29
CA ASP A 56 2.69 -3.72 5.57
C ASP A 56 2.06 -4.84 4.73
N GLU A 57 2.33 -4.85 3.41
CA GLU A 57 1.89 -5.91 2.49
C GLU A 57 2.42 -7.29 2.94
N TYR A 58 3.69 -7.36 3.35
CA TYR A 58 4.27 -8.60 3.87
C TYR A 58 3.56 -9.11 5.13
N GLN A 59 3.26 -8.22 6.08
CA GLN A 59 2.52 -8.57 7.29
C GLN A 59 1.09 -9.04 6.97
N GLU A 60 0.40 -8.35 6.07
CA GLU A 60 -0.93 -8.74 5.62
C GLU A 60 -0.90 -10.15 5.01
N HIS A 61 -0.01 -10.39 4.06
CA HIS A 61 0.13 -11.70 3.42
C HIS A 61 0.52 -12.79 4.40
N LYS A 62 1.38 -12.48 5.38
CA LYS A 62 1.75 -13.43 6.43
C LYS A 62 0.55 -13.80 7.30
N ASN A 63 -0.25 -12.84 7.74
CA ASN A 63 -1.46 -13.08 8.52
C ASN A 63 -2.49 -13.91 7.74
N ILE A 64 -2.63 -13.62 6.45
CA ILE A 64 -3.44 -14.43 5.53
C ILE A 64 -2.92 -15.87 5.53
N LEU A 65 -1.62 -16.06 5.28
CA LEU A 65 -1.01 -17.39 5.24
C LEU A 65 -1.22 -18.17 6.54
N GLU A 66 -1.03 -17.53 7.69
CA GLU A 66 -1.26 -18.11 9.02
C GLU A 66 -2.74 -18.50 9.21
N THR A 67 -3.67 -17.70 8.69
CA THR A 67 -5.11 -18.02 8.71
C THR A 67 -5.42 -19.26 7.86
N TYR A 68 -4.90 -19.32 6.63
CA TYR A 68 -5.12 -20.45 5.71
C TYR A 68 -4.39 -21.73 6.15
N THR A 69 -3.25 -21.61 6.83
CA THR A 69 -2.51 -22.74 7.40
C THR A 69 -2.97 -23.12 8.81
N SER A 70 -3.89 -22.35 9.41
CA SER A 70 -4.48 -22.71 10.69
C SER A 70 -5.22 -24.04 10.57
N GLN A 71 -5.07 -24.88 11.59
CA GLN A 71 -5.61 -26.24 11.60
C GLN A 71 -7.15 -26.24 11.45
N GLN A 72 -7.81 -25.20 11.97
CA GLN A 72 -9.26 -24.99 11.85
C GLN A 72 -9.70 -24.70 10.41
N PHE A 73 -8.93 -23.90 9.66
CA PHE A 73 -9.20 -23.65 8.25
C PHE A 73 -8.97 -24.89 7.39
N ILE A 74 -7.87 -25.61 7.64
CA ILE A 74 -7.54 -26.87 6.96
C ILE A 74 -8.64 -27.92 7.19
N GLU A 75 -9.09 -28.08 8.44
CA GLU A 75 -10.15 -29.03 8.77
C GLU A 75 -11.48 -28.67 8.10
N ARG A 76 -11.86 -27.38 8.11
CA ARG A 76 -13.07 -26.91 7.42
C ARG A 76 -12.97 -27.12 5.91
N TYR A 77 -11.84 -26.79 5.28
CA TYR A 77 -11.63 -26.97 3.84
C TYR A 77 -11.61 -28.45 3.45
N ALA A 78 -10.96 -29.30 4.23
CA ALA A 78 -10.98 -30.75 4.03
C ALA A 78 -12.40 -31.30 4.16
N ARG A 79 -13.19 -30.78 5.10
CA ARG A 79 -14.58 -31.17 5.32
C ARG A 79 -15.50 -30.79 4.16
N GLU A 80 -15.38 -29.57 3.65
CA GLU A 80 -16.11 -29.11 2.46
C GLU A 80 -15.77 -29.96 1.23
N ASN A 81 -14.49 -30.31 1.01
CA ASN A 81 -14.06 -31.13 -0.13
C ASN A 81 -14.38 -32.62 0.01
N LEU A 82 -14.52 -33.12 1.24
CA LEU A 82 -14.87 -34.52 1.51
C LEU A 82 -16.39 -34.71 1.71
N GLU A 83 -17.20 -33.66 1.52
CA GLU A 83 -18.66 -33.63 1.76
C GLU A 83 -19.07 -34.21 3.13
N MET A 84 -18.21 -34.07 4.14
CA MET A 84 -18.45 -34.65 5.47
C MET A 84 -19.25 -33.69 6.35
N ILE A 85 -20.41 -34.12 6.84
CA ILE A 85 -21.31 -33.34 7.72
C ILE A 85 -21.03 -33.75 9.17
N TYR A 86 -21.00 -32.81 10.13
CA TYR A 86 -21.04 -33.20 11.54
C TYR A 86 -22.37 -33.93 11.82
N PRO A 87 -22.38 -35.03 12.59
CA PRO A 87 -23.62 -35.73 12.95
C PRO A 87 -24.70 -34.83 13.58
N ASP A 88 -24.31 -33.69 14.16
CA ASP A 88 -25.19 -32.78 14.90
C ASP A 88 -25.58 -31.48 14.15
N GLU A 89 -25.28 -31.36 12.85
CA GLU A 89 -25.53 -30.14 12.07
C GLU A 89 -26.85 -30.22 11.27
N VAL A 90 -27.86 -29.45 11.68
CA VAL A 90 -29.17 -29.38 11.02
C VAL A 90 -29.06 -28.53 9.74
N ARG A 91 -29.29 -29.15 8.57
CA ARG A 91 -29.42 -28.41 7.30
C ARG A 91 -30.57 -27.41 7.40
N MET A 92 -30.29 -26.11 7.38
CA MET A 92 -31.25 -25.15 6.86
C MET A 92 -31.26 -25.31 5.33
N MET A 93 -32.09 -26.22 4.82
CA MET A 93 -32.44 -26.18 3.40
C MET A 93 -33.27 -24.93 3.17
N GLU A 94 -32.77 -24.01 2.36
CA GLU A 94 -33.62 -22.96 1.79
C GLU A 94 -34.79 -23.65 1.09
N ALA A 95 -36.00 -23.35 1.55
CA ALA A 95 -37.22 -23.79 0.89
C ALA A 95 -37.20 -23.24 -0.53
N ARG A 96 -36.94 -24.11 -1.52
CA ARG A 96 -37.14 -23.77 -2.93
C ARG A 96 -38.56 -23.23 -3.07
N SER A 97 -38.65 -22.03 -3.61
CA SER A 97 -39.89 -21.36 -3.99
C SER A 97 -40.86 -22.36 -4.62
N SER A 98 -42.11 -22.32 -4.17
CA SER A 98 -43.21 -23.26 -4.49
C SER A 98 -43.69 -23.22 -5.96
N GLU A 99 -42.85 -22.82 -6.90
CA GLU A 99 -43.26 -22.51 -8.28
C GLU A 99 -42.99 -23.64 -9.27
N ASP A 100 -42.13 -24.61 -8.93
CA ASP A 100 -41.75 -25.72 -9.84
C ASP A 100 -42.54 -27.03 -9.65
N ILE A 101 -43.53 -27.12 -8.74
CA ILE A 101 -44.25 -28.38 -8.45
C ILE A 101 -45.44 -28.63 -9.41
N LYS A 102 -45.68 -27.78 -10.41
CA LYS A 102 -46.84 -27.98 -11.33
C LYS A 102 -46.57 -28.86 -12.55
N GLU A 103 -45.32 -29.23 -12.84
CA GLU A 103 -45.00 -29.89 -14.12
C GLU A 103 -44.87 -31.42 -14.06
N THR A 104 -44.92 -32.04 -12.87
CA THR A 104 -44.68 -33.49 -12.72
C THR A 104 -45.86 -34.32 -12.19
N VAL A 105 -47.08 -33.75 -12.14
CA VAL A 105 -48.31 -34.47 -11.74
C VAL A 105 -49.32 -34.54 -12.90
N GLY A 106 -48.82 -34.68 -14.12
CA GLY A 106 -49.64 -34.70 -15.35
C GLY A 106 -49.62 -36.02 -16.12
N GLU A 107 -49.06 -37.10 -15.59
CA GLU A 107 -48.93 -38.35 -16.35
C GLU A 107 -49.00 -39.60 -15.46
N THR A 108 -50.18 -39.85 -14.88
CA THR A 108 -50.67 -41.20 -14.55
C THR A 108 -52.13 -41.07 -14.17
N ASP A 109 -53.04 -41.19 -15.16
CA ASP A 109 -54.39 -41.75 -14.97
C ASP A 109 -55.13 -41.81 -16.30
N THR A 110 -54.78 -42.77 -17.17
CA THR A 110 -55.76 -43.40 -18.08
C THR A 110 -55.18 -44.66 -18.72
N ILE A 111 -55.26 -45.82 -18.08
CA ILE A 111 -55.64 -47.11 -18.72
C ILE A 111 -56.15 -48.05 -17.61
N LEU A 112 -57.47 -48.14 -17.46
CA LEU A 112 -58.17 -49.37 -17.07
C LEU A 112 -59.64 -49.21 -17.49
N HIS A 113 -59.93 -49.69 -18.70
CA HIS A 113 -61.24 -50.12 -19.13
C HIS A 113 -61.11 -51.55 -19.67
#